data_AF-A0A934WGT4-F1
#
_entry.id   AF-A0A934WGT4-F1
#
_cell.length_a   1.000
_cell.length_b   1.000
_cell.length_c   1.000
_cell.angle_alpha   90.00
_cell.angle_beta   90.00
_cell.angle_gamma   90.00
#
_symmetry.space_group_name_H-M   'P 1'
#
loop_
_entity.id
_entity.type
_entity.pdbx_description
1 polymer ?
#
loop_
_entity_poly.entity_id
_entity_poly.type
_entity_poly.pdbx_seq_one_letter_code
_entity_poly.pdbx_strand_id
1 'polypeptide(L)'
;LLVAFTLLRPGYWMDQMIPPYRTVDPTQITERAAEAPAGDSLRVVIEGLTIEGEEARKTVLLPLGPAEGKSGVQRLQHAGIMVQTMGDQVQITNVVFNSPAEKAGVDFGWKVRGLQVPTQQPPKELFFIPALVLLGGVYLLQRRRNPGRPAPKPQPQGAGAE
;
A
#
# COMPACT_ATOMS: atom_id res chain seq x y z
N LEU A 1 7.14 -19.26 13.51
CA LEU A 1 6.50 -17.92 13.38
C LEU A 1 7.01 -17.15 12.17
N LEU A 2 8.31 -16.90 12.03
CA LEU A 2 8.88 -16.14 10.90
C LEU A 2 8.54 -16.74 9.50
N VAL A 3 8.64 -18.07 9.35
CA VAL A 3 8.24 -18.76 8.12
C VAL A 3 6.76 -18.52 7.81
N ALA A 4 5.88 -18.79 8.78
CA ALA A 4 4.43 -18.60 8.61
C ALA A 4 4.07 -17.16 8.26
N PHE A 5 4.68 -16.18 8.94
CA PHE A 5 4.49 -14.76 8.63
C PHE A 5 4.91 -14.41 7.20
N THR A 6 6.07 -14.90 6.75
CA THR A 6 6.58 -14.61 5.41
C THR A 6 5.75 -15.28 4.31
N LEU A 7 5.22 -16.48 4.56
CA LEU A 7 4.30 -17.16 3.62
C LEU A 7 2.94 -16.46 3.54
N LEU A 8 2.41 -15.95 4.65
CA LEU A 8 1.11 -15.26 4.67
C LEU A 8 1.19 -13.81 4.18
N ARG A 9 2.32 -13.12 4.38
CA ARG A 9 2.51 -11.72 3.98
C ARG A 9 3.93 -11.48 3.42
N PRO A 10 4.29 -12.06 2.27
CA PRO A 10 5.62 -11.87 1.68
C PRO A 10 5.88 -10.41 1.27
N GLY A 11 4.81 -9.68 0.91
CA GLY A 11 4.88 -8.25 0.57
C GLY A 11 5.38 -7.36 1.69
N TYR A 12 5.27 -7.77 2.96
CA TYR A 12 5.76 -6.97 4.09
C TYR A 12 7.24 -6.63 3.96
N TRP A 13 8.06 -7.60 3.57
CA TRP A 13 9.49 -7.39 3.41
C TRP A 13 9.80 -6.57 2.15
N MET A 14 9.02 -6.76 1.08
CA MET A 14 9.17 -5.98 -0.15
C MET A 14 8.87 -4.50 0.10
N ASP A 15 7.75 -4.20 0.78
CA ASP A 15 7.33 -2.84 1.10
C ASP A 15 8.35 -2.12 2.00
N GLN A 16 9.07 -2.87 2.85
CA GLN A 16 10.13 -2.31 3.69
C GLN A 16 11.39 -1.93 2.90
N MET A 17 11.70 -2.66 1.83
CA MET A 17 12.87 -2.34 0.98
C MET A 17 12.52 -1.32 -0.10
N ILE A 18 11.37 -1.48 -0.75
CA ILE A 18 10.89 -0.66 -1.86
C ILE A 18 9.44 -0.28 -1.54
N PRO A 19 9.16 0.93 -1.06
CA PRO A 19 7.80 1.36 -0.78
C PRO A 19 6.90 1.26 -2.03
N PRO A 20 5.64 0.80 -1.88
CA PRO A 20 4.74 0.59 -3.02
C PRO A 20 4.36 1.88 -3.74
N TYR A 21 4.52 3.03 -3.07
CA TYR A 21 4.31 4.35 -3.64
C TYR A 21 5.49 5.24 -3.30
N ARG A 22 5.85 6.10 -4.24
CA ARG A 22 6.79 7.20 -4.02
C ARG A 22 6.06 8.52 -4.15
N THR A 23 6.43 9.49 -3.33
CA THR A 23 5.91 10.86 -3.42
C THR A 23 6.70 11.60 -4.50
N VAL A 24 6.00 12.19 -5.45
CA VAL A 24 6.55 13.09 -6.48
C VAL A 24 6.07 14.50 -6.25
N ASP A 25 6.72 15.44 -6.94
CA ASP A 25 6.52 16.87 -6.81
C ASP A 25 5.05 17.27 -7.07
N PRO A 26 4.45 18.11 -6.21
CA PRO A 26 3.07 18.56 -6.38
C PRO A 26 2.83 19.35 -7.67
N THR A 27 3.84 20.06 -8.19
CA THR A 27 3.73 20.87 -9.43
C THR A 27 3.41 20.03 -10.67
N GLN A 28 3.73 18.73 -10.63
CA GLN A 28 3.40 17.78 -11.69
C GLN A 28 1.92 17.36 -11.70
N ILE A 29 1.06 17.89 -10.81
CA ILE A 29 -0.33 17.43 -10.66
C ILE A 29 -1.12 17.46 -11.96
N THR A 30 -0.96 18.51 -12.75
CA THR A 30 -1.66 18.67 -14.02
C THR A 30 -1.12 17.72 -15.08
N GLU A 31 0.20 17.53 -15.13
CA GLU A 31 0.85 16.61 -16.07
C GLU A 31 0.47 15.15 -15.77
N ARG A 32 0.59 14.73 -14.50
CA ARG A 32 0.19 13.39 -14.05
C ARG A 32 -1.29 13.13 -14.26
N ALA A 33 -2.12 14.15 -14.05
CA ALA A 33 -3.54 14.05 -14.34
C ALA A 33 -3.81 13.89 -15.84
N ALA A 34 -2.94 14.38 -16.73
CA ALA A 34 -3.07 14.16 -18.17
C ALA A 34 -2.60 12.76 -18.58
N GLU A 35 -1.47 12.30 -18.04
CA GLU A 35 -0.84 11.01 -18.37
C GLU A 35 -1.61 9.78 -17.85
N ALA A 36 -2.38 9.94 -16.78
CA ALA A 36 -3.08 8.82 -16.15
C ALA A 36 -4.03 8.10 -17.14
N PRO A 37 -4.13 6.77 -17.13
CA PRO A 37 -5.10 6.05 -17.98
C PRO A 37 -6.55 6.52 -17.77
N ALA A 38 -7.41 6.26 -18.75
CA ALA A 38 -8.84 6.55 -18.63
C ALA A 38 -9.46 5.80 -17.44
N GLY A 39 -10.22 6.51 -16.61
CA GLY A 39 -10.85 5.94 -15.41
C GLY A 39 -9.91 5.72 -14.23
N ASP A 40 -8.62 6.02 -14.35
CA ASP A 40 -7.67 5.91 -13.24
C ASP A 40 -7.86 7.05 -12.22
N SER A 41 -7.30 6.85 -11.03
CA SER A 41 -7.35 7.80 -9.92
C SER A 41 -5.98 8.38 -9.62
N LEU A 42 -5.92 9.69 -9.38
CA LEU A 42 -4.72 10.35 -8.89
C LEU A 42 -4.68 10.32 -7.37
N ARG A 43 -3.60 9.81 -6.79
CA ARG A 43 -3.40 9.87 -5.34
C ARG A 43 -2.67 11.14 -4.93
N VAL A 44 -3.33 11.97 -4.15
CA VAL A 44 -2.85 13.31 -3.78
C VAL A 44 -2.72 13.42 -2.27
N VAL A 45 -1.58 13.90 -1.80
CA VAL A 45 -1.35 14.25 -0.40
C VAL A 45 -1.67 15.72 -0.23
N ILE A 46 -2.67 16.01 0.59
CA ILE A 46 -3.16 17.37 0.87
C ILE A 46 -2.96 17.72 2.34
N GLU A 47 -2.73 18.99 2.60
CA GLU A 47 -2.48 19.54 3.93
C GLU A 47 -3.13 20.92 4.06
N GLY A 48 -3.79 21.18 5.17
CA GLY A 48 -4.43 22.46 5.45
C GLY A 48 -5.03 22.52 6.85
N LEU A 49 -5.70 23.62 7.14
CA LEU A 49 -6.40 23.83 8.40
C LEU A 49 -7.85 23.35 8.26
N THR A 50 -8.35 22.61 9.25
CA THR A 50 -9.78 22.29 9.33
C THR A 50 -10.56 23.49 9.86
N ILE A 51 -11.89 23.41 9.80
CA ILE A 51 -12.78 24.44 10.34
C ILE A 51 -12.64 24.60 11.87
N GLU A 52 -12.15 23.58 12.56
CA GLU A 52 -11.84 23.58 14.00
C GLU A 52 -10.49 24.23 14.33
N GLY A 53 -9.70 24.61 13.30
CA GLY A 53 -8.39 25.20 13.49
C GLY A 53 -7.26 24.19 13.69
N GLU A 54 -7.49 22.91 13.39
CA GLU A 54 -6.46 21.87 13.49
C GLU A 54 -5.73 21.70 12.15
N GLU A 55 -4.41 21.51 12.19
CA GLU A 55 -3.66 21.14 10.98
C GLU A 55 -3.93 19.68 10.62
N ALA A 56 -4.50 19.46 9.45
CA ALA A 56 -4.80 18.14 8.93
C ALA A 56 -3.96 17.83 7.69
N ARG A 57 -3.40 16.62 7.66
CA ARG A 57 -2.74 16.05 6.49
C ARG A 57 -3.36 14.72 6.14
N LYS A 58 -3.81 14.56 4.89
CA LYS A 58 -4.39 13.30 4.41
C LYS A 58 -4.03 13.00 2.97
N THR A 59 -4.19 11.73 2.63
CA THR A 59 -4.01 11.24 1.27
C THR A 59 -5.37 10.87 0.69
N VAL A 60 -5.72 11.47 -0.44
CA VAL A 60 -7.01 11.27 -1.12
C VAL A 60 -6.79 10.64 -2.49
N LEU A 61 -7.79 9.89 -2.94
CA LEU A 61 -7.85 9.33 -4.30
C LEU A 61 -8.86 10.13 -5.11
N LEU A 62 -8.39 10.75 -6.18
CA LEU A 62 -9.18 11.61 -7.03
C LEU A 62 -9.45 10.90 -8.36
N PRO A 63 -10.68 10.43 -8.63
CA PRO A 63 -11.01 9.80 -9.89
C PRO A 63 -10.97 10.83 -11.01
N LEU A 64 -10.11 10.61 -12.00
CA LEU A 64 -9.86 11.58 -13.07
C LEU A 64 -10.85 11.48 -14.23
N GLY A 65 -11.71 10.45 -14.22
CA GLY A 65 -12.69 10.19 -15.26
C GLY A 65 -12.07 9.80 -16.60
N PRO A 66 -12.83 9.98 -17.71
CA PRO A 66 -12.35 9.68 -19.06
C PRO A 66 -11.13 10.52 -19.44
N ALA A 67 -10.15 9.91 -20.13
CA ALA A 67 -8.94 10.62 -20.59
C ALA A 67 -9.09 11.24 -21.99
N GLU A 68 -10.00 10.72 -22.81
CA GLU A 68 -10.12 11.06 -24.24
C GLU A 68 -10.39 12.55 -24.48
N GLY A 69 -9.46 13.22 -25.16
CA GLY A 69 -9.59 14.63 -25.56
C GLY A 69 -9.55 15.63 -24.39
N LYS A 70 -9.25 15.19 -23.16
CA LYS A 70 -9.25 16.06 -21.99
C LYS A 70 -7.84 16.42 -21.53
N SER A 71 -7.65 17.70 -21.20
CA SER A 71 -6.41 18.15 -20.55
C SER A 71 -6.36 17.70 -19.08
N GLY A 72 -5.17 17.68 -18.49
CA GLY A 72 -5.02 17.38 -17.06
C GLY A 72 -5.86 18.30 -16.17
N VAL A 73 -5.98 19.58 -16.52
CA VAL A 73 -6.83 20.54 -15.80
C VAL A 73 -8.31 20.12 -15.84
N GLN A 74 -8.82 19.72 -17.01
CA GLN A 74 -10.21 19.26 -17.15
C GLN A 74 -10.46 17.97 -16.36
N ARG A 75 -9.45 17.10 -16.25
CA ARG A 75 -9.53 15.86 -15.46
C ARG A 75 -9.52 16.13 -13.95
N LEU A 76 -8.73 17.10 -13.49
CA LEU A 76 -8.77 17.57 -12.11
C LEU A 76 -10.11 18.24 -11.78
N GLN A 77 -10.66 19.03 -12.70
CA GLN A 77 -12.00 19.60 -12.57
C GLN A 77 -13.08 18.52 -12.51
N HIS A 78 -12.95 17.44 -13.29
CA HIS A 78 -13.85 16.29 -13.21
C HIS A 78 -13.78 15.60 -11.84
N ALA A 79 -12.57 15.47 -11.28
CA ALA A 79 -12.40 14.99 -9.91
C ALA A 79 -12.97 15.96 -8.86
N GLY A 80 -13.22 17.21 -9.24
CA GLY A 80 -13.86 18.23 -8.41
C GLY A 80 -12.93 19.26 -7.81
N ILE A 81 -11.68 19.38 -8.29
CA ILE A 81 -10.75 20.39 -7.79
C ILE A 81 -10.26 21.32 -8.89
N MET A 82 -10.01 22.57 -8.52
CA MET A 82 -9.12 23.46 -9.26
C MET A 82 -7.90 23.76 -8.41
N VAL A 83 -6.75 23.77 -9.05
CA VAL A 83 -5.47 24.02 -8.39
C VAL A 83 -4.74 25.14 -9.10
N GLN A 84 -3.96 25.88 -8.33
CA GLN A 84 -3.04 26.89 -8.84
C GLN A 84 -1.63 26.58 -8.34
N THR A 85 -0.67 26.69 -9.25
CA THR A 85 0.74 26.54 -8.92
C THR A 85 1.35 27.93 -8.69
N MET A 86 2.02 28.10 -7.56
CA MET A 86 2.71 29.32 -7.15
C MET A 86 4.14 28.94 -6.76
N GLY A 87 5.07 29.05 -7.71
CA GLY A 87 6.44 28.57 -7.52
C GLY A 87 6.48 27.04 -7.34
N ASP A 88 6.94 26.60 -6.17
CA ASP A 88 7.03 25.20 -5.75
C ASP A 88 5.76 24.69 -5.03
N GLN A 89 4.81 25.59 -4.75
CA GLN A 89 3.58 25.24 -4.04
C GLN A 89 2.41 25.07 -4.99
N VAL A 90 1.57 24.09 -4.71
CA VAL A 90 0.29 23.92 -5.38
C VAL A 90 -0.82 24.07 -4.34
N GLN A 91 -1.76 24.97 -4.60
CA GLN A 91 -2.88 25.25 -3.72
C GLN A 91 -4.20 24.94 -4.41
N ILE A 92 -5.16 24.39 -3.67
CA ILE A 92 -6.52 24.15 -4.12
C ILE A 92 -7.28 25.47 -4.07
N THR A 93 -7.71 25.97 -5.23
CA THR A 93 -8.41 27.24 -5.38
C THR A 93 -9.90 27.08 -5.58
N ASN A 94 -10.40 25.86 -5.77
CA ASN A 94 -11.83 25.58 -5.73
C ASN A 94 -12.06 24.09 -5.49
N VAL A 95 -13.14 23.78 -4.79
CA VAL A 95 -13.69 22.43 -4.68
C VAL A 95 -15.13 22.47 -5.16
N VAL A 96 -15.47 21.61 -6.12
CA VAL A 96 -16.81 21.54 -6.70
C VAL A 96 -17.73 20.82 -5.73
N PHE A 97 -18.92 21.39 -5.50
CA PHE A 97 -19.94 20.78 -4.64
C PHE A 97 -20.38 19.41 -5.16
N ASN A 98 -20.63 18.47 -4.23
CA ASN A 98 -21.00 17.07 -4.47
C ASN A 98 -20.01 16.28 -5.34
N SER A 99 -18.77 16.74 -5.45
CA SER A 99 -17.72 16.10 -6.24
C SER A 99 -17.01 14.97 -5.49
N PRO A 100 -16.27 14.10 -6.20
CA PRO A 100 -15.41 13.11 -5.56
C PRO A 100 -14.40 13.72 -4.58
N ALA A 101 -13.84 14.88 -4.92
CA ALA A 101 -12.89 15.60 -4.06
C ALA A 101 -13.54 16.09 -2.76
N GLU A 102 -14.73 16.72 -2.84
CA GLU A 102 -15.46 17.16 -1.65
C GLU A 102 -15.80 15.96 -0.74
N LYS A 103 -16.22 14.83 -1.34
CA LYS A 103 -16.52 13.60 -0.59
C LYS A 103 -15.28 12.97 0.05
N ALA A 104 -14.09 13.19 -0.53
CA ALA A 104 -12.81 12.84 0.09
C ALA A 104 -12.38 13.85 1.19
N GLY A 105 -13.19 14.88 1.41
CA GLY A 105 -12.98 15.96 2.36
C GLY A 105 -11.85 16.91 1.96
N VAL A 106 -11.60 17.07 0.65
CA VAL A 106 -10.72 18.15 0.18
C VAL A 106 -11.40 19.49 0.43
N ASP A 107 -10.65 20.46 0.92
CA ASP A 107 -11.17 21.79 1.24
C ASP A 107 -10.45 22.89 0.44
N PHE A 108 -11.11 24.02 0.29
CA PHE A 108 -10.57 25.21 -0.35
C PHE A 108 -9.37 25.76 0.43
N GLY A 109 -8.36 26.24 -0.28
CA GLY A 109 -7.16 26.84 0.30
C GLY A 109 -6.13 25.83 0.82
N TRP A 110 -6.46 24.53 0.85
CA TRP A 110 -5.50 23.48 1.21
C TRP A 110 -4.38 23.36 0.18
N LYS A 111 -3.22 22.94 0.64
CA LYS A 111 -2.02 22.77 -0.17
C LYS A 111 -1.84 21.32 -0.57
N VAL A 112 -1.44 21.10 -1.83
CA VAL A 112 -0.98 19.79 -2.29
C VAL A 112 0.50 19.67 -1.92
N ARG A 113 0.81 18.69 -1.07
CA ARG A 113 2.18 18.40 -0.61
C ARG A 113 2.94 17.47 -1.53
N GLY A 114 2.22 16.67 -2.32
CA GLY A 114 2.82 15.77 -3.28
C GLY A 114 1.82 14.78 -3.84
N LEU A 115 2.25 14.04 -4.85
CA LEU A 115 1.45 13.03 -5.52
C LEU A 115 2.08 11.67 -5.26
N GLN A 116 1.28 10.65 -4.95
CA GLN A 116 1.78 9.31 -4.76
C GLN A 116 1.63 8.51 -6.04
N VAL A 117 2.74 8.15 -6.66
CA VAL A 117 2.75 7.30 -7.85
C VAL A 117 3.19 5.89 -7.47
N PRO A 118 2.61 4.83 -8.08
CA PRO A 118 3.06 3.46 -7.87
C PRO A 118 4.54 3.31 -8.21
N THR A 119 5.28 2.60 -7.37
CA THR A 119 6.67 2.22 -7.63
C THR A 119 6.70 0.86 -8.32
N GLN A 120 7.66 0.66 -9.24
CA GLN A 120 7.93 -0.67 -9.78
C GLN A 120 8.57 -1.54 -8.69
N GLN A 121 7.79 -2.40 -8.06
CA GLN A 121 8.27 -3.41 -7.12
C GLN A 121 8.54 -4.72 -7.86
N PRO A 122 9.66 -5.41 -7.60
CA PRO A 122 9.84 -6.79 -8.02
C PRO A 122 8.72 -7.70 -7.47
N PRO A 123 8.48 -8.87 -8.09
CA PRO A 123 7.49 -9.81 -7.59
C PRO A 123 7.71 -10.15 -6.11
N LYS A 124 6.69 -9.92 -5.28
CA LYS A 124 6.71 -10.22 -3.85
C LYS A 124 6.99 -11.70 -3.54
N GLU A 125 6.72 -12.59 -4.49
CA GLU A 125 6.92 -14.04 -4.42
C GLU A 125 8.39 -14.44 -4.24
N LEU A 126 9.33 -13.54 -4.54
CA LEU A 126 10.76 -13.75 -4.28
C LEU A 126 11.04 -14.08 -2.80
N PHE A 127 10.22 -13.58 -1.86
CA PHE A 127 10.34 -13.88 -0.44
C PHE A 127 9.87 -15.29 -0.04
N PHE A 128 9.21 -16.04 -0.94
CA PHE A 128 8.92 -17.45 -0.68
C PHE A 128 10.19 -18.31 -0.67
N ILE A 129 11.18 -17.97 -1.50
CA ILE A 129 12.45 -18.70 -1.58
C ILE A 129 13.16 -18.74 -0.20
N PRO A 130 13.49 -17.61 0.44
CA PRO A 130 14.13 -17.64 1.76
C PRO A 130 13.25 -18.27 2.84
N ALA A 131 11.92 -18.13 2.76
CA ALA A 131 11.00 -18.76 3.70
C ALA A 131 11.04 -20.30 3.62
N LEU A 132 11.04 -20.86 2.40
CA LEU A 132 11.12 -22.30 2.15
C LEU A 132 12.49 -22.85 2.52
N VAL A 133 13.57 -22.13 2.23
CA VAL A 133 14.93 -22.51 2.67
C VAL A 133 15.00 -22.61 4.19
N LEU A 134 14.46 -21.61 4.91
CA LEU A 134 14.44 -21.61 6.36
C LEU A 134 13.56 -22.75 6.92
N LEU A 135 12.41 -23.01 6.32
CA LEU A 135 11.54 -24.13 6.68
C LEU A 135 12.25 -25.48 6.48
N GLY A 136 12.91 -25.67 5.33
CA GLY A 136 13.69 -26.86 5.04
C GLY A 136 14.83 -27.06 6.05
N GLY A 137 15.54 -25.99 6.40
CA GLY A 137 16.57 -26.02 7.43
C GLY A 137 16.03 -26.46 8.80
N VAL A 138 14.92 -25.85 9.24
CA VAL A 138 14.24 -26.22 10.50
C VAL A 138 13.78 -27.68 10.47
N TYR A 139 13.20 -28.13 9.36
CA TYR A 139 12.76 -29.51 9.18
C TYR A 139 13.94 -30.50 9.31
N LEU A 140 15.08 -30.24 8.67
CA LEU A 140 16.28 -31.07 8.78
C LEU A 140 16.82 -31.12 10.22
N LEU A 141 16.85 -29.98 10.91
CA LEU A 141 17.26 -29.88 12.32
C LEU A 141 16.32 -30.67 13.25
N GLN A 142 15.00 -30.60 13.01
CA GLN A 142 14.01 -31.37 13.79
C GLN A 142 14.10 -32.87 13.49
N ARG A 143 14.29 -33.26 12.22
CA ARG A 143 14.45 -34.66 11.82
C ARG A 143 15.64 -35.33 12.50
N ARG A 144 16.76 -34.60 12.68
CA ARG A 144 17.94 -35.11 13.41
C ARG A 144 17.70 -35.27 14.92
N ARG A 145 16.70 -34.59 15.49
CA ARG A 145 16.38 -34.63 16.93
C ARG A 145 15.35 -35.70 17.31
N ASN A 146 14.78 -36.42 16.34
CA ASN A 146 13.92 -37.58 16.60
C ASN A 146 14.69 -38.89 16.33
N PRO A 147 15.56 -39.37 17.25
CA PRO A 147 15.80 -40.81 17.30
C PRO A 147 14.45 -41.44 17.65
N GLY A 148 14.02 -42.43 16.86
CA GLY A 148 12.68 -43.00 16.95
C GLY A 148 12.28 -43.28 18.39
N ARG A 149 11.08 -42.82 18.77
CA ARG A 149 10.45 -43.15 20.05
C ARG A 149 10.59 -44.66 20.24
N PRO A 150 11.34 -45.16 21.24
CA PRO A 150 11.48 -46.59 21.42
C PRO A 150 10.08 -47.16 21.58
N ALA A 151 9.75 -48.19 20.79
CA ALA A 151 8.46 -48.84 20.82
C ALA A 151 8.13 -49.16 22.29
N PRO A 152 6.89 -48.88 22.76
CA PRO A 152 6.51 -49.27 24.11
C PRO A 152 6.79 -50.76 24.26
N LYS A 153 7.67 -51.12 25.22
CA LYS A 153 8.04 -52.51 25.47
C LYS A 153 6.74 -53.30 25.70
N PRO A 154 6.53 -54.46 25.05
CA PRO A 154 5.37 -55.28 25.34
C PRO A 154 5.39 -55.60 26.83
N GLN A 155 4.37 -55.12 27.55
CA GLN A 155 4.13 -55.53 28.93
C GLN A 155 3.90 -57.05 28.91
N PRO A 156 4.62 -57.83 29.72
CA PRO A 156 4.32 -59.25 29.82
C PRO A 156 2.89 -59.41 30.34
N GLN A 157 1.98 -59.77 29.45
CA GLN A 157 0.70 -60.31 29.83
C GLN A 157 0.92 -61.78 30.15
N GLY A 158 0.81 -62.10 31.44
CA GLY A 158 0.61 -63.45 31.94
C GLY A 158 1.70 -63.95 32.87
N ALA A 159 1.30 -64.29 34.10
CA ALA A 159 1.21 -65.68 34.56
C ALA A 159 1.38 -65.78 36.09
N GLY A 160 0.51 -66.57 36.73
CA GLY A 160 0.48 -66.86 38.18
C GLY A 160 -0.72 -66.17 38.83
N ALA A 161 -1.90 -66.77 39.02
CA ALA A 161 -2.22 -68.10 39.55
C ALA A 161 -1.52 -68.35 40.90
N GLU A 162 -2.08 -67.80 41.98
CA GLU A 162 -2.75 -68.52 43.09
C GLU A 162 -3.21 -67.52 44.16
#